data_AF-A0A7Y8J623-F1
#
_entry.id   AF-A0A7Y8J623-F1
#
_cell.length_a   1.000
_cell.length_b   1.000
_cell.length_c   1.000
_cell.angle_alpha   90.00
_cell.angle_beta   90.00
_cell.angle_gamma   90.00
#
_symmetry.space_group_name_H-M   'P 1'
#
loop_
_entity.id
_entity.type
_entity.pdbx_description
1 polymer ?
#
loop_
_entity_poly.entity_id
_entity_poly.type
_entity_poly.pdbx_seq_one_letter_code
_entity_poly.pdbx_strand_id
1 'polypeptide(L)'
;MATHKSAKKRIRTNDRKRVINQQGTTRIKSSVKKVLATTSKEEAEKLYKEAVSILDKGTTKGLIKQNTASRKKAMITRHLNKLQTAKTAAK
;
A
#
# COMPACT_ATOMS: atom_id res chain seq x y z
N MET A 1 25.65 2.36 22.35
CA MET A 1 26.65 1.83 21.39
C MET A 1 26.67 0.31 21.51
N ALA A 2 26.66 -0.45 20.41
CA ALA A 2 26.71 -1.92 20.49
C ALA A 2 28.12 -2.41 20.81
N THR A 3 28.31 -3.03 21.97
CA THR A 3 29.61 -3.51 22.45
C THR A 3 29.97 -4.88 21.88
N HIS A 4 29.00 -5.80 21.77
CA HIS A 4 29.20 -7.14 21.22
C HIS A 4 29.26 -7.18 19.67
N LYS A 5 30.10 -8.07 19.12
CA LYS A 5 30.26 -8.28 17.66
C LYS A 5 28.92 -8.62 16.97
N SER A 6 28.09 -9.43 17.61
CA SER A 6 26.75 -9.81 17.13
C SER A 6 25.80 -8.61 17.06
N ALA A 7 25.84 -7.72 18.05
CA ALA A 7 25.03 -6.51 18.09
C ALA A 7 25.44 -5.51 16.99
N LYS A 8 26.76 -5.31 16.76
CA LYS A 8 27.27 -4.49 15.63
C LYS A 8 26.82 -5.05 14.28
N LYS A 9 26.76 -6.38 14.12
CA LYS A 9 26.22 -7.02 12.91
C LYS A 9 24.71 -6.76 12.76
N ARG A 10 23.93 -6.86 13.85
CA ARG A 10 22.49 -6.62 13.83
C ARG A 10 22.15 -5.19 13.40
N ILE A 11 22.86 -4.18 13.92
CA ILE A 11 22.69 -2.77 13.50
C ILE A 11 22.84 -2.64 11.98
N ARG A 12 23.97 -3.10 11.42
CA ARG A 12 24.22 -3.05 9.96
C ARG A 12 23.12 -3.74 9.14
N THR A 13 22.65 -4.90 9.57
CA THR A 13 21.57 -5.62 8.86
C THR A 13 20.22 -4.93 8.99
N ASN A 14 19.94 -4.32 10.14
CA ASN A 14 18.68 -3.63 10.40
C ASN A 14 18.62 -2.34 9.58
N ASP A 15 19.71 -1.58 9.46
CA ASP A 15 19.75 -0.37 8.65
C ASP A 15 19.45 -0.67 7.18
N ARG A 16 20.06 -1.73 6.63
CA ARG A 16 19.77 -2.19 5.27
C ARG A 16 18.30 -2.56 5.08
N LYS A 17 17.74 -3.34 6.01
CA LYS A 17 16.33 -3.75 5.98
C LYS A 17 15.40 -2.54 6.12
N ARG A 18 15.75 -1.56 6.96
CA ARG A 18 14.97 -0.35 7.20
C ARG A 18 14.79 0.43 5.91
N VAL A 19 15.86 0.67 5.15
CA VAL A 19 15.79 1.42 3.88
C VAL A 19 14.88 0.72 2.87
N ILE A 20 15.02 -0.59 2.69
CA ILE A 20 14.20 -1.38 1.77
C ILE A 20 12.72 -1.36 2.19
N ASN A 21 12.44 -1.57 3.48
CA ASN A 21 11.08 -1.57 4.01
C ASN A 21 10.44 -0.17 3.93
N GLN A 22 11.22 0.89 4.13
CA GLN A 22 10.76 2.26 3.98
C GLN A 22 10.31 2.53 2.55
N GLN A 23 11.11 2.14 1.56
CA GLN A 23 10.73 2.29 0.14
C GLN A 23 9.45 1.52 -0.19
N GLY A 24 9.35 0.26 0.25
CA GLY A 24 8.17 -0.56 0.00
C GLY A 24 6.90 -0.03 0.68
N THR A 25 7.00 0.42 1.93
CA THR A 25 5.87 1.02 2.66
C THR A 25 5.44 2.35 2.06
N THR A 26 6.38 3.20 1.63
CA THR A 26 6.09 4.44 0.89
C THR A 26 5.38 4.14 -0.42
N ARG A 27 5.84 3.15 -1.20
CA ARG A 27 5.18 2.73 -2.45
C ARG A 27 3.72 2.35 -2.24
N ILE A 28 3.43 1.58 -1.18
CA ILE A 28 2.07 1.18 -0.80
C ILE A 28 1.22 2.41 -0.40
N LYS A 29 1.78 3.36 0.36
CA LYS A 29 1.06 4.58 0.75
C LYS A 29 0.75 5.44 -0.47
N SER A 30 1.72 5.60 -1.38
CA SER A 30 1.57 6.40 -2.59
C SER A 30 0.56 5.78 -3.56
N SER A 31 0.55 4.46 -3.77
CA SER A 31 -0.44 3.81 -4.65
C SER A 31 -1.87 4.01 -4.15
N VAL A 32 -2.09 3.85 -2.84
CA VAL A 32 -3.41 4.11 -2.23
C VAL A 32 -3.79 5.59 -2.36
N LYS A 33 -2.87 6.52 -2.10
CA LYS A 33 -3.14 7.96 -2.26
C LYS A 33 -3.52 8.33 -3.70
N LYS A 34 -2.86 7.74 -4.69
CA LYS A 34 -3.18 7.98 -6.12
C LYS A 34 -4.62 7.59 -6.43
N VAL A 35 -5.06 6.38 -6.04
CA VAL A 35 -6.44 5.92 -6.28
C VAL A 35 -7.47 6.85 -5.64
N LEU A 36 -7.20 7.37 -4.44
CA LEU A 36 -8.12 8.28 -3.74
C LEU A 36 -8.15 9.70 -4.32
N ALA A 37 -7.05 10.14 -4.94
CA ALA A 37 -6.96 11.46 -5.56
C ALA A 37 -7.63 11.52 -6.93
N THR A 38 -7.77 10.37 -7.61
CA THR A 38 -8.39 10.30 -8.93
C THR A 38 -9.92 10.43 -8.83
N THR A 39 -10.48 11.27 -9.70
CA THR A 39 -11.93 11.50 -9.86
C THR A 39 -12.48 10.85 -11.13
N SER A 40 -11.62 10.56 -12.11
CA SER A 40 -12.00 9.87 -13.36
C SER A 40 -12.19 8.37 -13.13
N LYS A 41 -13.33 7.82 -13.57
CA LYS A 41 -13.71 6.42 -13.35
C LYS A 41 -12.75 5.43 -14.01
N GLU A 42 -12.41 5.67 -15.28
CA GLU A 42 -11.58 4.74 -16.06
C GLU A 42 -10.13 4.68 -15.54
N GLU A 43 -9.60 5.83 -15.14
CA GLU A 43 -8.28 5.93 -14.53
C GLU A 43 -8.26 5.29 -13.14
N ALA A 44 -9.32 5.49 -12.35
CA ALA A 44 -9.45 4.90 -11.02
C ALA A 44 -9.47 3.36 -11.09
N GLU A 45 -10.13 2.76 -12.08
CA GLU A 45 -10.16 1.30 -12.28
C GLU A 45 -8.78 0.72 -12.62
N LYS A 46 -8.00 1.41 -13.47
CA LYS A 46 -6.62 1.01 -13.78
C LYS A 46 -5.72 1.10 -12.54
N LEU A 47 -5.73 2.24 -11.87
CA LEU A 47 -4.93 2.47 -10.66
C LEU A 47 -5.34 1.55 -9.50
N TYR A 48 -6.62 1.19 -9.41
CA TYR A 48 -7.12 0.24 -8.42
C TYR A 48 -6.49 -1.15 -8.59
N LYS A 49 -6.46 -1.69 -9.81
CA LYS A 49 -5.85 -3.00 -10.10
C LYS A 49 -4.36 -3.02 -9.71
N GLU A 50 -3.63 -1.96 -10.04
CA GLU A 50 -2.23 -1.81 -9.65
C GLU A 50 -2.05 -1.71 -8.13
N ALA A 51 -2.88 -0.90 -7.47
CA ALA A 51 -2.81 -0.71 -6.02
C ALA A 51 -3.09 -2.01 -5.25
N VAL A 52 -4.07 -2.81 -5.69
CA VAL A 52 -4.38 -4.12 -5.12
C VAL A 52 -3.19 -5.07 -5.26
N SER A 53 -2.60 -5.16 -6.46
CA SER A 53 -1.41 -6.01 -6.68
C SER A 53 -0.23 -5.63 -5.78
N ILE A 54 0.02 -4.32 -5.61
CA ILE A 54 1.08 -3.81 -4.73
C ILE A 54 0.80 -4.12 -3.26
N LEU A 55 -0.46 -3.99 -2.81
CA LEU A 55 -0.86 -4.31 -1.45
C LEU A 55 -0.65 -5.79 -1.13
N ASP A 56 -1.08 -6.67 -2.02
CA ASP A 56 -0.98 -8.12 -1.82
C ASP A 56 0.47 -8.58 -1.82
N LYS A 57 1.30 -8.07 -2.76
CA LYS A 57 2.75 -8.30 -2.75
C LYS A 57 3.44 -7.74 -1.50
N GLY A 58 2.95 -6.62 -0.97
CA GLY A 58 3.44 -6.06 0.30
C GLY A 58 3.09 -6.94 1.51
N THR A 59 1.98 -7.66 1.42
CA THR A 59 1.50 -8.55 2.49
C THR A 59 2.28 -9.86 2.50
N THR A 60 2.52 -10.47 1.33
CA THR A 60 3.33 -11.70 1.22
C THR A 60 4.78 -11.49 1.67
N LYS A 61 5.35 -10.31 1.38
CA LYS A 61 6.69 -9.92 1.86
C LYS A 61 6.75 -9.53 3.33
N GLY A 62 5.61 -9.50 4.03
CA GLY A 62 5.53 -9.14 5.46
C GLY A 62 5.76 -7.66 5.76
N LEU A 63 5.68 -6.76 4.76
CA LEU A 63 5.79 -5.32 4.97
C LEU A 63 4.56 -4.75 5.69
N ILE A 64 3.38 -5.33 5.44
CA ILE A 64 2.12 -4.98 6.10
C ILE A 64 1.40 -6.25 6.57
N LYS A 65 0.65 -6.14 7.66
CA LYS A 65 -0.22 -7.22 8.15
C LYS A 65 -1.44 -7.39 7.25
N GLN A 66 -1.96 -8.61 7.19
CA GLN A 66 -3.15 -8.97 6.39
C GLN A 66 -4.33 -8.03 6.68
N ASN A 67 -4.65 -7.79 7.97
CA ASN A 67 -5.74 -6.89 8.35
C ASN A 67 -5.52 -5.45 7.85
N THR A 68 -4.28 -4.97 7.84
CA THR A 68 -3.96 -3.64 7.30
C THR A 68 -4.15 -3.59 5.79
N ALA A 69 -3.79 -4.66 5.07
CA ALA A 69 -4.03 -4.79 3.64
C ALA A 69 -5.55 -4.82 3.34
N SER A 70 -6.31 -5.63 4.08
CA SER A 70 -7.77 -5.72 3.95
C SER A 70 -8.47 -4.38 4.19
N ARG A 71 -8.08 -3.65 5.25
CA ARG A 71 -8.62 -2.29 5.51
C ARG A 71 -8.34 -1.32 4.35
N LYS A 72 -7.12 -1.35 3.80
CA LYS A 72 -6.76 -0.50 2.67
C LYS A 72 -7.52 -0.87 1.41
N LYS A 73 -7.66 -2.17 1.11
CA LYS A 73 -8.49 -2.67 0.00
C LYS A 73 -9.93 -2.19 0.12
N ALA A 74 -10.57 -2.42 1.27
CA ALA A 74 -11.94 -1.97 1.51
C ALA A 74 -12.11 -0.44 1.32
N MET A 75 -11.12 0.34 1.76
CA MET A 75 -11.15 1.80 1.63
C MET A 75 -11.08 2.26 0.16
N ILE A 76 -10.18 1.71 -0.66
CA ILE A 76 -10.08 2.05 -2.09
C ILE A 76 -11.27 1.52 -2.90
N THR A 77 -11.80 0.33 -2.56
CA THR A 77 -13.01 -0.22 -3.20
C THR A 77 -14.22 0.67 -2.93
N ARG A 78 -14.37 1.16 -1.69
CA ARG A 78 -15.46 2.09 -1.33
C ARG A 78 -15.38 3.39 -2.11
N HIS A 79 -14.18 3.92 -2.36
CA HIS A 79 -14.00 5.11 -3.19
C HIS A 79 -14.45 4.86 -4.63
N LEU A 80 -14.02 3.75 -5.22
CA LEU A 80 -14.39 3.37 -6.58
C LEU A 80 -15.92 3.16 -6.72
N ASN A 81 -16.55 2.51 -5.75
CA ASN A 81 -17.99 2.29 -5.75
C ASN A 81 -18.76 3.62 -5.66
N LYS A 82 -18.29 4.60 -4.86
CA LYS A 82 -18.90 5.94 -4.79
C LYS A 82 -18.84 6.66 -6.14
N LEU A 83 -17.74 6.52 -6.88
CA LEU A 83 -17.64 7.08 -8.24
C LEU A 83 -18.56 6.36 -9.23
N GLN A 84 -18.90 5.08 -8.99
CA GLN A 84 -19.84 4.33 -9.80
C GLN A 84 -21.31 4.71 -9.52
N THR A 85 -21.71 4.85 -8.26
CA THR A 85 -23.10 5.14 -7.87
C THR A 85 -23.61 6.48 -8.41
N ALA A 86 -22.73 7.46 -8.65
CA ALA A 86 -23.08 8.74 -9.27
C ALA A 86 -23.67 8.58 -10.69
N LYS A 87 -23.32 7.51 -11.42
CA LYS A 87 -23.93 7.19 -12.73
C LYS A 87 -25.29 6.49 -12.61
N THR A 88 -25.53 5.75 -11.54
CA THR A 88 -26.74 4.95 -11.35
C THR A 88 -27.91 5.76 -10.78
N ALA A 89 -27.65 6.83 -10.02
CA ALA A 89 -28.68 7.71 -9.47
C ALA A 89 -29.22 8.76 -10.47
N ALA A 90 -28.57 8.93 -11.62
CA ALA A 90 -28.94 9.88 -12.67
C ALA A 90 -29.72 9.24 -13.83
N LYS A 91 -30.17 7.98 -13.65
CA LYS A 91 -31.00 7.23 -14.59
C LYS A 91 -32.22 6.70 -13.83
#